data_AF-A0AAU9U7L6-F1
#
_entry.id   AF-A0AAU9U7L6-F1
#
_cell.length_a   1.000
_cell.length_b   1.000
_cell.length_c   1.000
_cell.angle_alpha   90.00
_cell.angle_beta   90.00
_cell.angle_gamma   90.00
#
_symmetry.space_group_name_H-M   'P 1'
#
loop_
_entity.id
_entity.type
_entity.pdbx_description
1 polymer ?
#
loop_
_entity_poly.entity_id
_entity_poly.type
_entity_poly.pdbx_seq_one_letter_code
_entity_poly.pdbx_strand_id
1 'polypeptide(L)'
;MRGGGVSMFVNNNLKHDVTEEKCLNYNHYLWIHVENYKLDVGVVYRKPDQGDVNSFLETLSQQLNNRKRALIFGDFNINLLTKNRATVIYKEVIQESGYEILNKIDEKYCTRETATTKSIIDHVCSNIKQNKFHVAIIETPMSDHKQIYIEMKRYHQEPLQKVSYQAVDYNLLYNTISQYQSSNFEHTYSILEEKLVNCIKYSKITKYKILNPPRKNWINNTIISHINNRNKLWNAHKRNPDDTNKKDLFINKRNEVTDYIQKTKSKYYFKAFIDCKNQPTKMWELINSLSQNKLKGNNTPKKIQMQNGQTTDDENEICECFNNFFVSVGPILASQVPQKYHPCI
;
A
#
# COMPACT_ATOMS: atom_id res chain seq x y z
N MET A 1 34.76 -20.11 -14.60
CA MET A 1 34.30 -20.21 -13.20
C MET A 1 32.92 -19.56 -13.06
N ARG A 2 31.93 -20.28 -12.53
CA ARG A 2 30.64 -19.68 -12.13
C ARG A 2 30.86 -18.91 -10.81
N GLY A 3 31.39 -17.68 -10.92
CA GLY A 3 31.53 -16.76 -9.79
C GLY A 3 30.32 -15.83 -9.71
N GLY A 4 29.82 -15.62 -8.49
CA GLY A 4 28.67 -14.77 -8.18
C GLY A 4 27.67 -15.45 -7.23
N GLY A 5 26.90 -14.66 -6.49
CA GLY A 5 25.86 -15.16 -5.60
C GLY A 5 25.51 -14.15 -4.51
N VAL A 6 24.38 -14.40 -3.85
CA VAL A 6 23.98 -13.69 -2.63
C VAL A 6 23.70 -14.70 -1.54
N SER A 7 24.00 -14.32 -0.31
CA SER A 7 23.62 -15.08 0.88
C SER A 7 23.11 -14.11 1.94
N MET A 8 22.13 -14.54 2.72
CA MET A 8 21.62 -13.76 3.84
C MET A 8 21.71 -14.58 5.11
N PHE A 9 22.35 -14.02 6.15
CA PHE A 9 22.32 -14.56 7.49
C PHE A 9 21.25 -13.85 8.32
N VAL A 10 20.36 -14.62 8.93
CA VAL A 10 19.25 -14.10 9.74
C VAL A 10 19.37 -14.70 11.14
N ASN A 11 19.37 -13.86 12.17
CA ASN A 11 19.42 -14.32 13.55
C ASN A 11 18.17 -15.15 13.89
N ASN A 12 18.35 -16.28 14.59
CA ASN A 12 17.28 -17.22 14.97
C ASN A 12 16.11 -16.58 15.74
N ASN A 13 16.33 -15.43 16.39
CA ASN A 13 15.27 -14.68 17.08
C ASN A 13 14.29 -13.97 16.13
N LEU A 14 14.60 -13.92 14.84
CA LEU A 14 13.77 -13.31 13.82
C LEU A 14 13.03 -14.39 13.04
N LYS A 15 11.72 -14.47 13.25
CA LYS A 15 10.85 -15.30 12.42
C LYS A 15 10.78 -14.72 11.01
N HIS A 16 11.17 -15.52 10.03
CA HIS A 16 11.27 -15.11 8.64
C HIS A 16 10.95 -16.24 7.67
N ASP A 17 10.51 -15.88 6.47
CA ASP A 17 10.28 -16.79 5.35
C ASP A 17 10.95 -16.24 4.09
N VAL A 18 11.51 -17.12 3.26
CA VAL A 18 12.01 -16.74 1.92
C VAL A 18 10.82 -16.44 1.02
N THR A 19 10.78 -15.24 0.43
CA THR A 19 9.67 -14.81 -0.44
C THR A 19 10.02 -14.88 -1.92
N GLU A 20 11.28 -14.68 -2.27
CA GLU A 20 11.73 -14.74 -3.66
C GLU A 20 13.22 -15.09 -3.72
N GLU A 21 13.58 -16.07 -4.52
CA GLU A 21 14.97 -16.37 -4.90
C GLU A 21 15.03 -16.47 -6.43
N LYS A 22 15.87 -15.64 -7.05
CA LYS A 22 15.94 -15.54 -8.50
C LYS A 22 17.37 -15.31 -8.96
N CYS A 23 17.76 -16.04 -10.00
CA CYS A 23 18.96 -15.78 -10.77
C CYS A 23 18.57 -15.51 -12.23
N LEU A 24 18.85 -14.32 -12.74
CA LEU A 24 18.51 -13.92 -14.10
C LEU A 24 19.64 -13.10 -14.70
N ASN A 25 20.13 -13.47 -15.89
CA ASN A 25 21.21 -12.76 -16.59
C ASN A 25 22.43 -12.50 -15.69
N TYR A 26 22.83 -13.49 -14.88
CA TYR A 26 23.93 -13.40 -13.90
C TYR A 26 23.69 -12.43 -12.72
N ASN A 27 22.50 -11.87 -12.60
CA ASN A 27 22.06 -11.11 -11.44
C ASN A 27 21.37 -12.06 -10.46
N HIS A 28 21.70 -11.92 -9.19
CA HIS A 28 21.18 -12.74 -8.11
C HIS A 28 20.34 -11.87 -7.17
N TYR A 29 19.15 -12.37 -6.84
CA TYR A 29 18.19 -11.71 -5.98
C TYR A 29 17.72 -12.70 -4.92
N LEU A 30 17.74 -12.28 -3.65
CA LEU A 30 17.20 -13.05 -2.55
C LEU A 30 16.38 -12.13 -1.66
N TRP A 31 15.15 -12.52 -1.39
CA TRP A 31 14.23 -11.78 -0.53
C TRP A 31 13.67 -12.66 0.58
N ILE A 32 13.60 -12.08 1.77
CA ILE A 32 12.89 -12.65 2.90
C ILE A 32 11.82 -11.70 3.41
N HIS A 33 10.82 -12.24 4.11
CA HIS A 33 9.88 -11.47 4.89
C HIS A 33 10.12 -11.71 6.38
N VAL A 34 10.33 -10.65 7.15
CA VAL A 34 10.47 -10.70 8.61
C VAL A 34 9.12 -10.36 9.25
N GLU A 35 8.40 -11.39 9.72
CA GLU A 35 7.00 -11.30 10.13
C GLU A 35 6.75 -10.23 11.21
N ASN A 36 7.56 -10.27 12.27
CA ASN A 36 7.38 -9.41 13.45
C ASN A 36 7.47 -7.92 13.11
N TYR A 37 8.13 -7.58 12.01
CA TYR A 37 8.34 -6.20 11.57
C TYR A 37 7.60 -5.85 10.28
N LYS A 38 6.86 -6.82 9.69
CA LYS A 38 6.23 -6.68 8.37
C LYS A 38 7.22 -6.08 7.37
N LEU A 39 8.45 -6.61 7.35
CA LEU A 39 9.58 -6.05 6.61
C LEU A 39 10.03 -7.04 5.55
N ASP A 40 10.02 -6.61 4.30
CA ASP A 40 10.71 -7.35 3.23
C ASP A 40 12.18 -6.91 3.20
N VAL A 41 13.11 -7.86 3.25
CA VAL A 41 14.54 -7.60 3.17
C VAL A 41 15.09 -8.27 1.92
N GLY A 42 15.71 -7.49 1.04
CA GLY A 42 16.28 -7.95 -0.23
C GLY A 42 17.79 -7.83 -0.25
N VAL A 43 18.47 -8.85 -0.76
CA VAL A 43 19.89 -8.81 -1.11
C VAL A 43 20.05 -9.01 -2.60
N VAL A 44 20.82 -8.13 -3.23
CA VAL A 44 21.06 -8.14 -4.67
C VAL A 44 22.56 -8.20 -4.96
N TYR A 45 22.93 -9.02 -5.94
CA TYR A 45 24.22 -8.97 -6.59
C TYR A 45 24.01 -8.86 -8.09
N ARG A 46 24.42 -7.73 -8.68
CA ARG A 46 24.50 -7.55 -10.13
C ARG A 46 25.93 -7.77 -10.56
N LYS A 47 26.15 -8.69 -11.50
CA LYS A 47 27.49 -8.94 -12.03
C LYS A 47 28.03 -7.71 -12.79
N PRO A 48 29.30 -7.31 -12.60
CA PRO A 48 29.90 -6.24 -13.40
C PRO A 48 30.09 -6.69 -14.86
N ASP A 49 29.95 -5.76 -15.80
CA ASP A 49 30.28 -5.89 -17.24
C ASP A 49 29.61 -7.04 -18.03
N GLN A 50 28.70 -7.80 -17.39
CA GLN A 50 28.01 -8.94 -17.96
C GLN A 50 26.52 -8.80 -17.66
N GLY A 51 25.78 -8.21 -18.61
CA GLY A 51 24.33 -8.03 -18.52
C GLY A 51 23.88 -6.60 -18.83
N ASP A 52 22.76 -6.50 -19.54
CA ASP A 52 22.12 -5.22 -19.83
C ASP A 52 21.59 -4.59 -18.54
N VAL A 53 22.02 -3.35 -18.28
CA VAL A 53 21.56 -2.56 -17.13
C VAL A 53 20.05 -2.39 -17.19
N ASN A 54 19.45 -2.22 -18.37
CA ASN A 54 18.00 -1.99 -18.47
C ASN A 54 17.21 -3.25 -18.05
N SER A 55 17.61 -4.44 -18.50
CA SER A 55 17.02 -5.71 -18.05
C SER A 55 17.14 -5.91 -16.53
N PHE A 56 18.28 -5.53 -15.94
CA PHE A 56 18.45 -5.53 -14.48
C PHE A 56 17.47 -4.58 -13.79
N LEU A 57 17.36 -3.33 -14.28
CA LEU A 57 16.50 -2.30 -13.72
C LEU A 57 15.01 -2.64 -13.85
N GLU A 58 14.60 -3.27 -14.96
CA GLU A 58 13.23 -3.74 -15.15
C GLU A 58 12.87 -4.81 -14.11
N THR A 59 13.76 -5.80 -13.93
CA THR A 59 13.58 -6.86 -12.93
C THR A 59 13.54 -6.28 -11.52
N LEU A 60 14.46 -5.34 -11.22
CA LEU A 60 14.52 -4.67 -9.94
C LEU A 60 13.23 -3.87 -9.67
N SER A 61 12.75 -3.08 -10.62
CA SER A 61 11.51 -2.29 -10.51
C SER A 61 10.31 -3.19 -10.22
N GLN A 62 10.15 -4.30 -10.94
CA GLN A 62 9.08 -5.27 -10.69
C GLN A 62 9.14 -5.83 -9.26
N GLN A 63 10.33 -6.16 -8.77
CA GLN A 63 10.50 -6.61 -7.39
C GLN A 63 10.12 -5.49 -6.41
N LEU A 64 10.69 -4.30 -6.55
CA LEU A 64 10.46 -3.18 -5.64
C LEU A 64 8.97 -2.81 -5.53
N ASN A 65 8.23 -2.80 -6.65
CA ASN A 65 6.80 -2.47 -6.71
C ASN A 65 5.88 -3.45 -5.98
N ASN A 66 6.30 -4.72 -5.84
CA ASN A 66 5.52 -5.75 -5.16
C ASN A 66 5.58 -5.64 -3.63
N ARG A 67 6.39 -4.73 -3.08
CA ARG A 67 6.76 -4.71 -1.66
C ARG A 67 6.30 -3.42 -0.98
N LYS A 68 5.59 -3.57 0.13
CA LYS A 68 4.95 -2.43 0.83
C LYS A 68 5.86 -1.73 1.81
N ARG A 69 6.75 -2.48 2.46
CA ARG A 69 7.66 -1.99 3.49
C ARG A 69 8.94 -2.81 3.39
N ALA A 70 9.96 -2.24 2.77
CA ALA A 70 11.12 -2.98 2.33
C ALA A 70 12.43 -2.23 2.49
N LEU A 71 13.47 -3.01 2.73
CA LEU A 71 14.87 -2.61 2.71
C LEU A 71 15.59 -3.52 1.71
N ILE A 72 16.34 -2.93 0.77
CA ILE A 72 17.15 -3.69 -0.18
C ILE A 72 18.58 -3.21 -0.12
N PHE A 73 19.53 -4.13 -0.19
CA PHE A 73 20.95 -3.78 -0.23
C PHE A 73 21.77 -4.82 -0.98
N GLY A 74 23.01 -4.49 -1.29
CA GLY A 74 23.97 -5.40 -1.91
C GLY A 74 24.83 -4.69 -2.94
N ASP A 75 25.55 -5.46 -3.77
CA ASP A 75 26.45 -4.93 -4.79
C ASP A 75 25.73 -4.82 -6.14
N PHE A 76 25.45 -3.59 -6.54
CA PHE A 76 24.73 -3.27 -7.77
C PHE A 76 25.70 -3.08 -8.96
N ASN A 77 27.01 -2.95 -8.69
CA ASN A 77 28.01 -2.59 -9.69
C ASN A 77 27.59 -1.37 -10.56
N ILE A 78 26.97 -0.36 -9.94
CA ILE A 78 26.58 0.92 -10.55
C ILE A 78 27.14 2.04 -9.67
N ASN A 79 28.13 2.80 -10.14
CA ASN A 79 28.82 3.75 -9.27
C ASN A 79 28.02 5.05 -9.06
N LEU A 80 27.50 5.29 -7.84
CA LEU A 80 26.71 6.48 -7.50
C LEU A 80 27.46 7.81 -7.58
N LEU A 81 28.80 7.77 -7.54
CA LEU A 81 29.67 8.95 -7.71
C LEU A 81 29.74 9.42 -9.18
N THR A 82 29.36 8.56 -10.13
CA THR A 82 29.39 8.88 -11.56
C THR A 82 28.07 9.52 -12.03
N LYS A 83 28.15 10.35 -13.07
CA LYS A 83 26.98 10.98 -13.72
C LYS A 83 26.65 10.34 -15.08
N ASN A 84 27.03 9.08 -15.29
CA ASN A 84 26.73 8.39 -16.54
C ASN A 84 25.22 8.09 -16.66
N ARG A 85 24.77 7.78 -17.88
CA ARG A 85 23.35 7.49 -18.17
C ARG A 85 22.80 6.35 -17.31
N ALA A 86 23.55 5.28 -17.11
CA ALA A 86 23.13 4.13 -16.31
C ALA A 86 22.82 4.52 -14.85
N THR A 87 23.67 5.33 -14.22
CA THR A 87 23.48 5.81 -12.85
C THR A 87 22.29 6.76 -12.74
N VAL A 88 22.04 7.60 -13.75
CA VAL A 88 20.86 8.48 -13.80
C VAL A 88 19.58 7.65 -13.84
N ILE A 89 19.47 6.73 -14.80
CA ILE A 89 18.29 5.86 -14.95
C ILE A 89 18.08 5.00 -13.70
N TYR A 90 19.15 4.47 -13.10
CA TYR A 90 19.05 3.74 -11.83
C TYR A 90 18.41 4.59 -10.73
N LYS A 91 18.87 5.85 -10.55
CA LYS A 91 18.30 6.76 -9.54
C LYS A 91 16.82 7.05 -9.81
N GLU A 92 16.44 7.24 -11.06
CA GLU A 92 15.05 7.44 -11.48
C GLU A 92 14.20 6.21 -11.15
N VAL A 93 14.63 5.00 -11.53
CA VAL A 93 13.90 3.75 -11.26
C VAL A 93 13.69 3.51 -9.76
N ILE A 94 14.70 3.79 -8.93
CA ILE A 94 14.57 3.68 -7.47
C ILE A 94 13.52 4.65 -6.94
N GLN A 95 13.55 5.91 -7.40
CA GLN A 95 12.59 6.94 -6.99
C GLN A 95 11.16 6.66 -7.48
N GLU A 96 10.99 6.23 -8.73
CA GLU A 96 9.71 5.85 -9.33
C GLU A 96 9.07 4.66 -8.59
N SER A 97 9.89 3.70 -8.17
CA SER A 97 9.45 2.57 -7.33
C SER A 97 9.10 2.98 -5.89
N GLY A 98 9.31 4.26 -5.52
CA GLY A 98 9.01 4.81 -4.20
C GLY A 98 10.07 4.52 -3.13
N TYR A 99 11.30 4.18 -3.54
CA TYR A 99 12.44 3.94 -2.66
C TYR A 99 13.38 5.15 -2.65
N GLU A 100 14.11 5.30 -1.56
CA GLU A 100 15.17 6.28 -1.40
C GLU A 100 16.52 5.56 -1.26
N ILE A 101 17.56 6.10 -1.88
CA ILE A 101 18.94 5.63 -1.70
C ILE A 101 19.44 6.21 -0.37
N LEU A 102 19.80 5.33 0.57
CA LEU A 102 20.23 5.71 1.92
C LEU A 102 21.75 5.98 2.01
N ASN A 103 22.53 5.58 1.00
CA ASN A 103 23.96 5.88 0.94
C ASN A 103 24.20 7.39 0.93
N LYS A 104 25.25 7.84 1.62
CA LYS A 104 25.78 9.20 1.47
C LYS A 104 26.65 9.23 0.21
N ILE A 105 26.25 10.04 -0.78
CA ILE A 105 26.90 10.10 -2.10
C ILE A 105 28.07 11.10 -2.06
N ASP A 106 29.18 10.67 -1.45
CA ASP A 106 30.44 11.42 -1.35
C ASP A 106 31.59 10.40 -1.31
N GLU A 107 32.71 10.71 -1.96
CA GLU A 107 33.86 9.81 -2.09
C GLU A 107 34.41 9.33 -0.73
N LYS A 108 34.28 10.12 0.34
CA LYS A 108 34.67 9.70 1.69
C LYS A 108 33.86 8.54 2.26
N TYR A 109 32.68 8.29 1.70
CA TYR A 109 31.81 7.17 2.03
C TYR A 109 31.80 6.12 0.92
N CYS A 110 32.91 5.99 0.17
CA CYS A 110 33.08 4.91 -0.80
C CYS A 110 32.78 3.56 -0.14
N THR A 111 32.15 2.66 -0.88
CA THR A 111 31.84 1.31 -0.43
C THR A 111 32.84 0.30 -0.97
N ARG A 112 33.61 0.68 -1.99
CA ARG A 112 34.75 -0.06 -2.49
C ARG A 112 35.92 0.87 -2.76
N GLU A 113 37.09 0.46 -2.29
CA GLU A 113 38.36 1.17 -2.45
C GLU A 113 39.44 0.22 -2.94
N THR A 114 40.02 0.54 -4.09
CA THR A 114 41.18 -0.15 -4.65
C THR A 114 42.40 0.77 -4.59
N ALA A 115 43.58 0.29 -5.00
CA ALA A 115 44.79 1.11 -5.05
C ALA A 115 44.65 2.38 -5.91
N THR A 116 43.70 2.40 -6.86
CA THR A 116 43.57 3.48 -7.85
C THR A 116 42.19 4.14 -7.88
N THR A 117 41.16 3.55 -7.26
CA THR A 117 39.79 4.05 -7.39
C THR A 117 38.97 3.94 -6.11
N LYS A 118 38.11 4.93 -5.86
CA LYS A 118 37.04 4.92 -4.87
C LYS A 118 35.68 4.92 -5.57
N SER A 119 34.80 4.03 -5.16
CA SER A 119 33.47 3.89 -5.76
C SER A 119 32.39 3.60 -4.73
N ILE A 120 31.16 4.00 -5.02
CA ILE A 120 29.96 3.62 -4.25
C ILE A 120 29.13 2.72 -5.17
N ILE A 121 29.28 1.42 -5.02
CA ILE A 121 28.60 0.39 -5.83
C ILE A 121 27.73 -0.54 -4.98
N ASP A 122 27.95 -0.56 -3.67
CA ASP A 122 27.14 -1.28 -2.70
C ASP A 122 26.04 -0.35 -2.20
N HIS A 123 24.80 -0.61 -2.59
CA HIS A 123 23.70 0.30 -2.34
C HIS A 123 22.82 -0.19 -1.21
N VAL A 124 22.16 0.77 -0.56
CA VAL A 124 21.12 0.54 0.42
C VAL A 124 19.93 1.40 0.01
N CYS A 125 18.78 0.80 -0.23
CA CYS A 125 17.56 1.52 -0.60
C CYS A 125 16.37 1.07 0.26
N SER A 126 15.45 1.99 0.52
CA SER A 126 14.29 1.74 1.38
C SER A 126 13.08 2.55 0.96
N ASN A 127 11.89 1.97 1.01
CA ASN A 127 10.62 2.69 0.82
C ASN A 127 9.94 3.09 2.14
N ILE A 128 10.63 2.88 3.26
CA ILE A 128 10.08 3.07 4.61
C ILE A 128 10.15 4.55 4.98
N LYS A 129 9.01 5.22 4.87
CA LYS A 129 8.87 6.63 5.24
C LYS A 129 8.89 6.80 6.76
N GLN A 130 9.32 7.99 7.21
CA GLN A 130 9.28 8.41 8.62
C GLN A 130 10.08 7.52 9.59
N ASN A 131 11.06 6.75 9.08
CA ASN A 131 12.03 6.05 9.93
C ASN A 131 13.33 6.85 9.98
N LYS A 132 14.03 6.78 11.12
CA LYS A 132 15.40 7.29 11.23
C LYS A 132 16.35 6.15 10.89
N PHE A 133 17.06 6.30 9.78
CA PHE A 133 18.12 5.41 9.36
C PHE A 133 19.48 5.96 9.81
N HIS A 134 20.31 5.10 10.36
CA HIS A 134 21.72 5.38 10.57
C HIS A 134 22.53 4.42 9.68
N VAL A 135 23.27 4.98 8.73
CA VAL A 135 24.12 4.22 7.80
C VAL A 135 25.57 4.59 8.06
N ALA A 136 26.41 3.59 8.30
CA ALA A 136 27.84 3.74 8.54
C ALA A 136 28.64 2.78 7.64
N ILE A 137 29.83 3.21 7.26
CA ILE A 137 30.80 2.40 6.53
C ILE A 137 31.85 1.93 7.52
N ILE A 138 32.11 0.62 7.53
CA ILE A 138 33.09 -0.02 8.39
C ILE A 138 34.21 -0.55 7.48
N GLU A 139 35.42 -0.04 7.70
CA GLU A 139 36.61 -0.45 6.97
C GLU A 139 37.18 -1.74 7.54
N THR A 140 37.47 -2.69 6.66
CA THR A 140 38.10 -3.96 7.04
C THR A 140 39.23 -4.29 6.08
N PRO A 141 40.38 -4.80 6.56
CA PRO A 141 41.53 -5.10 5.70
C PRO A 141 41.33 -6.38 4.85
N MET A 142 40.20 -7.07 4.99
CA MET A 142 39.97 -8.38 4.37
C MET A 142 39.43 -8.31 2.94
N SER A 143 38.99 -7.14 2.48
CA SER A 143 38.34 -6.95 1.18
C SER A 143 38.54 -5.53 0.69
N ASP A 144 38.51 -5.33 -0.63
CA ASP A 144 38.42 -4.01 -1.26
C ASP A 144 37.01 -3.41 -1.10
N HIS A 145 35.99 -4.23 -0.81
CA HIS A 145 34.68 -3.76 -0.36
C HIS A 145 34.67 -3.49 1.15
N LYS A 146 34.05 -2.38 1.53
CA LYS A 146 33.82 -1.96 2.91
C LYS A 146 32.47 -2.48 3.39
N GLN A 147 32.37 -2.84 4.65
CA GLN A 147 31.12 -3.30 5.24
C GLN A 147 30.17 -2.11 5.44
N ILE A 148 28.88 -2.33 5.20
CA ILE A 148 27.84 -1.32 5.46
C ILE A 148 27.02 -1.76 6.68
N TYR A 149 27.00 -0.90 7.70
CA TYR A 149 26.13 -1.04 8.86
C TYR A 149 24.90 -0.15 8.69
N ILE A 150 23.71 -0.71 8.90
CA ILE A 150 22.44 0.00 8.85
C ILE A 150 21.68 -0.28 10.14
N GLU A 151 21.28 0.78 10.81
CA GLU A 151 20.35 0.74 11.92
C GLU A 151 19.06 1.49 11.55
N MET A 152 17.93 0.93 11.98
CA MET A 152 16.62 1.55 11.79
C MET A 152 15.77 1.37 13.05
N LYS A 153 14.89 2.33 13.33
CA LYS A 153 13.99 2.20 14.48
C LYS A 153 13.06 1.00 14.32
N ARG A 154 12.89 0.27 15.41
CA ARG A 154 11.98 -0.87 15.53
C ARG A 154 10.56 -0.43 15.18
N TYR A 155 9.95 -1.13 14.22
CA TYR A 155 8.55 -0.92 13.87
C TYR A 155 7.66 -1.41 15.02
N HIS A 156 6.77 -0.53 15.48
CA HIS A 156 5.70 -0.86 16.40
C HIS A 156 4.39 -0.72 15.63
N GLN A 157 3.56 -1.76 15.63
CA GLN A 157 2.22 -1.61 15.08
C GLN A 157 1.45 -0.64 15.97
N GLU A 158 0.87 0.40 15.36
CA GLU A 158 -0.14 1.24 16.00
C GLU A 158 -1.22 0.30 16.58
N PRO A 159 -1.47 0.33 17.90
CA PRO A 159 -2.53 -0.48 18.48
C PRO A 159 -3.87 -0.07 17.88
N LEU A 160 -4.80 -1.02 17.73
CA LEU A 160 -6.17 -0.73 17.30
C LEU A 160 -6.76 0.37 18.20
N GLN A 161 -7.12 1.52 17.61
CA GLN A 161 -7.71 2.63 18.36
C GLN A 161 -9.01 2.17 19.02
N LYS A 162 -9.03 2.16 20.36
CA LYS A 162 -10.23 1.99 21.16
C LYS A 162 -10.84 3.37 21.37
N VAL A 163 -12.08 3.56 20.92
CA VAL A 163 -12.84 4.77 21.25
C VAL A 163 -13.78 4.44 22.40
N SER A 164 -13.72 5.26 23.46
CA SER A 164 -14.72 5.27 24.53
C SER A 164 -15.88 6.18 24.15
N TYR A 165 -17.11 5.76 24.43
CA TYR A 165 -18.31 6.59 24.31
C TYR A 165 -19.23 6.36 25.51
N GLN A 166 -20.02 7.38 25.85
CA GLN A 166 -21.05 7.27 26.89
C GLN A 166 -22.33 6.71 26.28
N ALA A 167 -22.90 5.68 26.89
CA ALA A 167 -24.19 5.12 26.51
C ALA A 167 -25.09 5.11 27.75
N VAL A 168 -26.38 5.37 27.57
CA VAL A 168 -27.35 5.23 28.65
C VAL A 168 -27.63 3.74 28.86
N ASP A 169 -27.50 3.27 30.08
CA ASP A 169 -28.01 1.98 30.52
C ASP A 169 -29.48 2.14 30.90
N TYR A 170 -30.37 1.60 30.06
CA TYR A 170 -31.81 1.73 30.25
C TYR A 170 -32.33 0.98 31.47
N ASN A 171 -31.67 -0.11 31.89
CA ASN A 171 -32.06 -0.84 33.10
C ASN A 171 -31.68 -0.05 34.34
N LEU A 172 -30.47 0.52 34.36
CA LEU A 172 -30.03 1.41 35.44
C LEU A 172 -30.91 2.67 35.50
N LEU A 173 -31.28 3.24 34.35
CA LEU A 173 -32.18 4.38 34.26
C LEU A 173 -33.56 4.06 34.81
N TYR A 174 -34.15 2.95 34.38
CA TYR A 174 -35.43 2.49 34.88
C TYR A 174 -35.39 2.28 36.40
N ASN A 175 -34.37 1.60 36.90
CA ASN A 175 -34.20 1.36 38.34
C ASN A 175 -34.04 2.69 39.12
N THR A 176 -33.21 3.61 38.63
CA THR A 176 -32.99 4.93 39.25
C THR A 176 -34.26 5.76 39.31
N ILE A 177 -35.09 5.72 38.25
CA ILE A 177 -36.38 6.41 38.21
C ILE A 177 -37.41 5.71 39.11
N SER A 178 -37.44 4.37 39.10
CA SER A 178 -38.41 3.57 39.85
C SER A 178 -38.20 3.58 41.37
N GLN A 179 -36.95 3.69 41.83
CA GLN A 179 -36.59 3.82 43.25
C GLN A 179 -36.87 5.21 43.81
N TYR A 180 -37.25 6.16 42.94
CA TYR A 180 -37.54 7.51 43.34
C TYR A 180 -38.95 7.59 43.95
N GLN A 181 -39.04 7.56 45.29
CA GLN A 181 -40.28 7.87 45.99
C GLN A 181 -40.49 9.38 46.04
N SER A 182 -41.58 9.84 45.42
CA SER A 182 -42.01 11.23 45.40
C SER A 182 -42.58 11.66 46.76
N SER A 183 -41.84 12.45 47.53
CA SER A 183 -42.40 13.26 48.62
C SER A 183 -42.57 14.70 48.13
N ASN A 184 -43.83 15.15 48.04
CA ASN A 184 -44.30 16.47 47.59
C ASN A 184 -44.12 16.80 46.09
N PHE A 185 -45.20 16.60 45.34
CA PHE A 185 -45.42 17.25 44.04
C PHE A 185 -46.01 18.66 44.25
N GLU A 186 -45.20 19.60 44.73
CA GLU A 186 -45.44 20.99 44.33
C GLU A 186 -44.98 21.10 42.87
N HIS A 187 -45.95 21.22 41.97
CA HIS A 187 -45.81 21.00 40.53
C HIS A 187 -44.92 22.05 39.83
N THR A 188 -43.60 21.94 39.98
CA THR A 188 -42.65 22.73 39.18
C THR A 188 -42.00 21.82 38.14
N TYR A 189 -42.36 22.03 36.86
CA TYR A 189 -41.78 21.33 35.72
C TYR A 189 -40.24 21.36 35.70
N SER A 190 -39.65 22.45 36.20
CA SER A 190 -38.20 22.62 36.37
C SER A 190 -37.57 21.53 37.23
N ILE A 191 -38.23 21.15 38.33
CA ILE A 191 -37.75 20.11 39.25
C ILE A 191 -37.78 18.75 38.56
N LEU A 192 -38.80 18.47 37.76
CA LEU A 192 -38.90 17.22 36.99
C LEU A 192 -37.84 17.14 35.90
N GLU A 193 -37.63 18.23 35.15
CA GLU A 193 -36.63 18.32 34.09
C GLU A 193 -35.22 18.10 34.64
N GLU A 194 -34.85 18.83 35.70
CA GLU A 194 -33.55 18.69 36.36
C GLU A 194 -33.33 17.25 36.85
N LYS A 195 -34.37 16.63 37.42
CA LYS A 195 -34.32 15.24 37.89
C LYS A 195 -34.13 14.25 36.75
N LEU A 196 -34.84 14.39 35.63
CA LEU A 196 -34.67 13.52 34.47
C LEU A 196 -33.26 13.64 33.89
N VAL A 197 -32.76 14.86 33.75
CA VAL A 197 -31.39 15.13 33.30
C VAL A 197 -30.37 14.44 34.22
N ASN A 198 -30.56 14.52 35.54
CA ASN A 198 -29.70 13.87 36.52
C ASN A 198 -29.79 12.33 36.45
N CYS A 199 -30.99 11.75 36.35
CA CYS A 199 -31.15 10.29 36.20
C CYS A 199 -30.47 9.77 34.94
N ILE A 200 -30.61 10.48 33.81
CA ILE A 200 -29.91 10.16 32.55
C ILE A 200 -28.39 10.24 32.74
N LYS A 201 -27.90 11.24 33.47
CA LYS A 201 -26.47 11.41 33.75
C LYS A 201 -25.91 10.26 34.59
N TYR A 202 -26.58 9.86 35.67
CA TYR A 202 -26.16 8.74 36.53
C TYR A 202 -26.27 7.38 35.85
N SER A 203 -27.15 7.28 34.84
CA SER A 203 -27.34 6.05 34.09
C SER A 203 -26.40 5.91 32.90
N LYS A 204 -25.45 6.83 32.71
CA LYS A 204 -24.43 6.72 31.64
C LYS A 204 -23.33 5.75 32.06
N ILE A 205 -23.09 4.76 31.22
CA ILE A 205 -21.98 3.82 31.32
C ILE A 205 -20.98 4.07 30.20
N THR A 206 -19.70 3.91 30.52
CA THR A 206 -18.62 4.01 29.54
C THR A 206 -18.53 2.70 28.77
N LYS A 207 -18.75 2.75 27.46
CA LYS A 207 -18.56 1.61 26.56
C LYS A 207 -17.34 1.82 25.68
N TYR A 208 -16.66 0.73 25.36
CA TYR A 208 -15.50 0.74 24.48
C TYR A 208 -15.86 0.10 23.14
N LYS A 209 -15.54 0.78 22.04
CA LYS A 209 -15.65 0.23 20.69
C LYS A 209 -14.25 0.19 20.07
N ILE A 210 -13.87 -0.99 19.59
CA ILE A 210 -12.71 -1.12 18.70
C ILE A 210 -13.13 -0.49 17.36
N LEU A 211 -12.46 0.59 16.96
CA LEU A 211 -12.59 1.08 15.59
C LEU A 211 -11.93 0.05 14.69
N ASN A 212 -12.75 -0.80 14.07
CA ASN A 212 -12.26 -1.59 12.94
C ASN A 212 -11.92 -0.59 11.81
N PRO A 213 -10.83 -0.83 11.05
CA PRO A 213 -10.57 -0.09 9.82
C PRO A 213 -11.85 -0.02 8.98
N PRO A 214 -12.09 1.06 8.20
CA PRO A 214 -13.29 1.19 7.39
C PRO A 214 -13.51 -0.11 6.61
N ARG A 215 -14.54 -0.85 7.02
CA ARG A 215 -14.96 -2.05 6.30
C ARG A 215 -15.40 -1.54 4.94
N LYS A 216 -14.97 -2.20 3.86
CA LYS A 216 -15.50 -1.89 2.54
C LYS A 216 -17.03 -1.83 2.64
N ASN A 217 -17.65 -0.77 2.14
CA ASN A 217 -19.04 -0.43 2.41
C ASN A 217 -20.06 -1.56 2.09
N TRP A 218 -19.68 -2.55 1.28
CA TRP A 218 -20.48 -3.73 0.97
C TRP A 218 -20.45 -4.83 2.04
N ILE A 219 -19.58 -4.76 3.06
CA ILE A 219 -19.47 -5.76 4.14
C ILE A 219 -20.52 -5.47 5.21
N ASN A 220 -21.57 -6.30 5.27
CA ASN A 220 -22.65 -6.21 6.26
C ASN A 220 -22.55 -7.29 7.36
N ASN A 221 -23.40 -7.19 8.39
CA ASN A 221 -23.44 -8.15 9.51
C ASN A 221 -23.73 -9.59 9.05
N THR A 222 -24.52 -9.75 7.99
CA THR A 222 -24.83 -11.05 7.41
C THR A 222 -23.57 -11.71 6.84
N ILE A 223 -22.78 -11.01 6.02
CA ILE A 223 -21.48 -11.50 5.52
C ILE A 223 -20.58 -11.93 6.69
N ILE A 224 -20.53 -11.12 7.75
CA ILE A 224 -19.72 -11.42 8.93
C ILE A 224 -20.20 -12.69 9.63
N SER A 225 -21.51 -12.89 9.76
CA SER A 225 -22.10 -14.12 10.31
C SER A 225 -21.73 -15.34 9.48
N HIS A 226 -21.83 -15.26 8.14
CA HIS A 226 -21.42 -16.33 7.23
C HIS A 226 -19.92 -16.64 7.35
N ILE A 227 -19.05 -15.62 7.40
CA ILE A 227 -17.60 -15.79 7.61
C ILE A 227 -17.31 -16.47 8.96
N ASN A 228 -17.98 -16.04 10.03
CA ASN A 228 -17.81 -16.62 11.36
C ASN A 228 -18.24 -18.09 11.40
N ASN A 229 -19.35 -18.44 10.74
CA ASN A 229 -19.82 -19.81 10.63
C ASN A 229 -18.80 -20.69 9.87
N ARG A 230 -18.31 -20.22 8.71
CA ARG A 230 -17.23 -20.89 7.97
C ARG A 230 -15.98 -21.12 8.84
N ASN A 231 -15.57 -20.11 9.62
CA ASN A 231 -14.41 -20.22 10.50
C ASN A 231 -14.64 -21.23 11.65
N LYS A 232 -15.86 -21.33 12.19
CA LYS A 232 -16.22 -22.37 13.15
C LYS A 232 -16.07 -23.77 12.55
N LEU A 233 -16.57 -23.99 11.32
CA LEU A 233 -16.45 -25.27 10.61
C LEU A 233 -15.00 -25.61 10.27
N TRP A 234 -14.20 -24.61 9.85
CA TRP A 234 -12.77 -24.77 9.65
C TRP A 234 -12.06 -25.26 10.92
N ASN A 235 -12.34 -24.64 12.06
CA ASN A 235 -11.76 -25.07 13.33
C ASN A 235 -12.20 -26.48 13.74
N ALA A 236 -13.44 -26.87 13.43
CA ALA A 236 -13.93 -28.23 13.69
C ALA A 236 -13.23 -29.28 12.82
N HIS A 237 -13.03 -28.99 11.53
CA HIS A 237 -12.26 -29.84 10.62
C HIS A 237 -10.78 -29.93 11.02
N LYS A 238 -10.15 -28.80 11.36
CA LYS A 238 -8.74 -28.78 11.80
C LYS A 238 -8.47 -29.63 13.05
N ARG A 239 -9.46 -29.74 13.95
CA ARG A 239 -9.36 -30.58 15.15
C ARG A 239 -9.51 -32.07 14.86
N ASN A 240 -10.19 -32.44 13.77
CA ASN A 240 -10.41 -33.83 13.36
C ASN A 240 -10.20 -33.95 11.84
N PRO A 241 -8.94 -34.00 11.37
CA PRO A 241 -8.62 -33.93 9.96
C PRO A 241 -9.18 -35.09 9.12
N ASP A 242 -9.31 -36.27 9.73
CA ASP A 242 -9.74 -37.51 9.07
C ASP A 242 -11.27 -37.63 8.91
N ASP A 243 -12.03 -36.71 9.51
CA ASP A 243 -13.49 -36.66 9.41
C ASP A 243 -13.90 -36.00 8.08
N THR A 244 -14.24 -36.85 7.10
CA THR A 244 -14.69 -36.44 5.76
C THR A 244 -15.94 -35.58 5.79
N ASN A 245 -16.89 -35.85 6.69
CA ASN A 245 -18.12 -35.05 6.82
C ASN A 245 -17.82 -33.62 7.26
N LYS A 246 -16.91 -33.43 8.23
CA LYS A 246 -16.49 -32.08 8.67
C LYS A 246 -15.75 -31.33 7.57
N LYS A 247 -14.94 -32.04 6.77
CA LYS A 247 -14.26 -31.47 5.60
C LYS A 247 -15.27 -30.98 4.57
N ASP A 248 -16.25 -31.80 4.21
CA ASP A 248 -17.27 -31.46 3.21
C ASP A 248 -18.17 -30.32 3.66
N LEU A 249 -18.60 -30.32 4.94
CA LEU A 249 -19.33 -29.20 5.55
C LEU A 249 -18.55 -27.88 5.46
N PHE A 250 -17.25 -27.90 5.75
CA PHE A 250 -16.40 -26.72 5.61
C PHE A 250 -16.28 -26.27 4.16
N ILE A 251 -16.02 -27.18 3.21
CA ILE A 251 -15.87 -26.85 1.79
C ILE A 251 -17.15 -26.23 1.24
N ASN A 252 -18.30 -26.85 1.53
CA ASN A 252 -19.60 -26.35 1.12
C ASN A 252 -19.85 -24.94 1.67
N LYS A 253 -19.61 -24.75 2.98
CA LYS A 253 -19.80 -23.43 3.60
C LYS A 253 -18.81 -22.39 3.06
N ARG A 254 -17.56 -22.77 2.79
CA ARG A 254 -16.55 -21.90 2.18
C ARG A 254 -17.02 -21.41 0.82
N ASN A 255 -17.51 -22.30 -0.03
CA ASN A 255 -17.97 -21.96 -1.38
C ASN A 255 -19.23 -21.07 -1.31
N GLU A 256 -20.18 -21.39 -0.43
CA GLU A 256 -21.36 -20.56 -0.16
C GLU A 256 -20.99 -19.13 0.29
N VAL A 257 -20.04 -19.00 1.23
CA VAL A 257 -19.58 -17.69 1.70
C VAL A 257 -18.89 -16.89 0.59
N THR A 258 -18.08 -17.55 -0.24
CA THR A 258 -17.41 -16.91 -1.39
C THR A 258 -18.42 -16.39 -2.39
N ASP A 259 -19.39 -17.22 -2.79
CA ASP A 259 -20.47 -16.83 -3.71
C ASP A 259 -21.31 -15.67 -3.13
N TYR A 260 -21.68 -15.75 -1.85
CA TYR A 260 -22.45 -14.71 -1.18
C TYR A 260 -21.70 -13.37 -1.13
N ILE A 261 -20.39 -13.39 -0.84
CA ILE A 261 -19.54 -12.21 -0.88
C ILE A 261 -19.49 -11.62 -2.29
N GLN A 262 -19.30 -12.45 -3.31
CA GLN A 262 -19.23 -12.00 -4.70
C GLN A 262 -20.54 -11.35 -5.15
N LYS A 263 -21.68 -12.00 -4.90
CA LYS A 263 -23.02 -11.48 -5.20
C LYS A 263 -23.30 -10.18 -4.48
N THR A 264 -23.01 -10.10 -3.19
CA THR A 264 -23.26 -8.89 -2.38
C THR A 264 -22.39 -7.73 -2.86
N LYS A 265 -21.10 -7.98 -3.13
CA LYS A 265 -20.18 -6.97 -3.66
C LYS A 265 -20.62 -6.47 -5.04
N SER A 266 -21.00 -7.38 -5.94
CA SER A 266 -21.49 -7.04 -7.28
C SER A 266 -22.76 -6.18 -7.20
N LYS A 267 -23.74 -6.60 -6.39
CA LYS A 267 -24.99 -5.87 -6.19
C LYS A 267 -24.76 -4.46 -5.62
N TYR A 268 -23.84 -4.34 -4.66
CA TYR A 268 -23.49 -3.06 -4.06
C TYR A 268 -22.90 -2.09 -5.08
N TYR A 269 -21.87 -2.50 -5.82
CA TYR A 269 -21.24 -1.61 -6.79
C TYR A 269 -22.13 -1.32 -7.98
N PHE A 270 -22.91 -2.30 -8.46
CA PHE A 270 -23.93 -2.06 -9.47
C PHE A 270 -24.89 -0.96 -9.02
N LYS A 271 -25.41 -1.04 -7.79
CA LYS A 271 -26.26 0.01 -7.23
C LYS A 271 -25.53 1.35 -7.14
N ALA A 272 -24.29 1.38 -6.64
CA ALA A 272 -23.52 2.61 -6.55
C ALA A 272 -23.32 3.29 -7.91
N PHE A 273 -23.08 2.51 -8.98
CA PHE A 273 -22.98 3.03 -10.35
C PHE A 273 -24.32 3.53 -10.90
N ILE A 274 -25.42 2.82 -10.61
CA ILE A 274 -26.77 3.26 -10.98
C ILE A 274 -27.16 4.55 -10.26
N ASP A 275 -26.81 4.70 -8.99
CA ASP A 275 -27.10 5.90 -8.19
C ASP A 275 -26.31 7.13 -8.72
N CYS A 276 -25.21 6.92 -9.44
CA CYS A 276 -24.46 7.95 -10.16
C CYS A 276 -24.98 8.22 -11.58
N LYS A 277 -26.09 7.59 -12.01
CA LYS A 277 -26.66 7.83 -13.34
C LYS A 277 -27.00 9.31 -13.51
N ASN A 278 -26.61 9.87 -14.66
CA ASN A 278 -26.74 11.28 -15.01
C ASN A 278 -25.95 12.25 -14.08
N GLN A 279 -24.98 11.74 -13.31
CA GLN A 279 -24.11 12.55 -12.44
C GLN A 279 -22.63 12.24 -12.74
N PRO A 280 -22.07 12.77 -13.85
CA PRO A 280 -20.72 12.45 -14.31
C PRO A 280 -19.63 12.72 -13.27
N THR A 281 -19.75 13.81 -12.50
CA THR A 281 -18.79 14.14 -11.43
C THR A 281 -18.78 13.06 -10.35
N LYS A 282 -19.95 12.62 -9.87
CA LYS A 282 -20.05 11.57 -8.85
C LYS A 282 -19.62 10.20 -9.38
N MET A 283 -19.88 9.94 -10.66
CA MET A 283 -19.38 8.76 -11.36
C MET A 283 -17.84 8.71 -11.33
N TRP A 284 -17.20 9.83 -11.67
CA TRP A 284 -15.74 9.95 -11.62
C TRP A 284 -15.17 9.88 -10.20
N GLU A 285 -15.81 10.50 -9.20
CA GLU A 285 -15.44 10.35 -7.79
C GLU A 285 -15.50 8.88 -7.34
N LEU A 286 -16.56 8.15 -7.72
CA LEU A 286 -16.70 6.73 -7.42
C LEU A 286 -15.58 5.91 -8.09
N ILE A 287 -15.31 6.13 -9.38
CA ILE A 287 -14.21 5.48 -10.11
C ILE A 287 -12.86 5.77 -9.44
N ASN A 288 -12.59 7.04 -9.12
CA ASN A 288 -11.35 7.47 -8.46
C ASN A 288 -11.20 6.85 -7.07
N SER A 289 -12.30 6.68 -6.33
CA SER A 289 -12.29 6.01 -5.02
C SER A 289 -11.99 4.51 -5.10
N LEU A 290 -12.31 3.87 -6.23
CA LEU A 290 -12.09 2.44 -6.48
C LEU A 290 -10.75 2.15 -7.15
N SER A 291 -10.22 3.11 -7.89
CA SER A 291 -8.89 3.05 -8.48
C SER A 291 -7.81 3.31 -7.42
N GLN A 292 -6.70 2.58 -7.48
CA GLN A 292 -5.52 2.88 -6.66
C GLN A 292 -4.74 4.11 -7.16
N ASN A 293 -5.22 4.75 -8.24
CA ASN A 293 -4.69 5.99 -8.77
C ASN A 293 -5.10 7.16 -7.86
N LYS A 294 -4.48 7.26 -6.68
CA LYS A 294 -4.29 8.59 -6.09
C LYS A 294 -3.38 9.35 -7.04
N LEU A 295 -3.96 10.09 -7.98
CA LEU A 295 -3.22 11.04 -8.80
C LEU A 295 -2.45 11.95 -7.83
N LYS A 296 -1.14 11.76 -7.74
CA LYS A 296 -0.27 12.61 -6.94
C LYS A 296 -0.17 13.95 -7.68
N GLY A 297 -0.78 14.99 -7.12
CA GLY A 297 -0.58 16.39 -7.51
C GLY A 297 -1.27 16.81 -8.81
N ASN A 298 -1.58 18.11 -8.90
CA ASN A 298 -2.02 18.76 -10.13
C ASN A 298 -0.85 18.71 -11.14
N ASN A 299 -0.88 17.72 -12.04
CA ASN A 299 0.05 17.62 -13.16
C ASN A 299 -0.50 18.37 -14.38
N THR A 300 -0.98 19.60 -14.21
CA THR A 300 -1.16 20.48 -15.36
C THR A 300 0.24 20.83 -15.87
N PRO A 301 0.57 20.56 -17.14
CA PRO A 301 1.84 21.00 -17.71
C PRO A 301 1.91 22.52 -17.61
N LYS A 302 2.99 23.05 -17.03
CA LYS A 302 3.12 24.49 -16.72
C LYS A 302 3.03 25.40 -17.95
N LYS A 303 3.33 24.86 -19.13
CA LYS A 303 3.23 25.52 -20.44
C LYS A 303 2.93 24.49 -21.51
N ILE A 304 2.11 24.84 -22.49
CA ILE A 304 1.87 24.04 -23.71
C ILE A 304 2.18 24.89 -24.94
N GLN A 305 2.74 24.26 -25.98
CA GLN A 305 2.89 24.89 -27.28
C GLN A 305 1.62 24.65 -28.10
N MET A 306 0.97 25.73 -28.49
CA MET A 306 -0.21 25.74 -29.34
C MET A 306 0.18 25.39 -30.79
N GLN A 307 -0.81 24.99 -31.60
CA GLN A 307 -0.58 24.64 -33.02
C GLN A 307 -0.03 25.81 -33.85
N ASN A 308 -0.26 27.05 -33.43
CA ASN A 308 0.29 28.26 -34.06
C ASN A 308 1.76 28.54 -33.68
N GLY A 309 2.39 27.66 -32.90
CA GLY A 309 3.78 27.78 -32.45
C GLY A 309 3.98 28.63 -31.19
N GLN A 310 2.96 29.33 -30.70
CA GLN A 310 3.03 30.12 -29.45
C GLN A 310 2.90 29.22 -28.22
N THR A 311 3.53 29.62 -27.12
CA THR A 311 3.41 28.93 -25.82
C THR A 311 2.56 29.72 -24.86
N THR A 312 1.62 29.04 -24.20
CA THR A 312 0.75 29.63 -23.16
C THR A 312 0.97 28.94 -21.80
N ASP A 313 0.89 29.73 -20.72
CA ASP A 313 0.82 29.29 -19.32
C ASP A 313 -0.57 29.50 -18.69
N ASP A 314 -1.56 29.99 -19.44
CA ASP A 314 -2.92 30.14 -18.93
C ASP A 314 -3.64 28.78 -18.81
N GLU A 315 -4.18 28.49 -17.62
CA GLU A 315 -4.81 27.19 -17.33
C GLU A 315 -6.03 26.91 -18.21
N ASN A 316 -6.81 27.93 -18.57
CA ASN A 316 -7.99 27.77 -19.41
C ASN A 316 -7.58 27.53 -20.87
N GLU A 317 -6.59 28.27 -21.37
CA GLU A 317 -6.06 28.07 -22.72
C GLU A 317 -5.39 26.69 -22.89
N ILE A 318 -4.69 26.20 -21.85
CA ILE A 318 -4.14 24.84 -21.83
C ILE A 318 -5.26 23.81 -21.91
N CYS A 319 -6.32 23.95 -21.12
CA CYS A 319 -7.47 23.05 -21.16
C CYS A 319 -8.18 23.08 -22.52
N GLU A 320 -8.35 24.26 -23.12
CA GLU A 320 -8.95 24.44 -24.43
C GLU A 320 -8.10 23.78 -25.53
N CYS A 321 -6.77 23.88 -25.45
CA CYS A 321 -5.86 23.18 -26.35
C CYS A 321 -6.01 21.66 -26.27
N PHE A 322 -6.10 21.10 -25.06
CA PHE A 322 -6.33 19.67 -24.90
C PHE A 322 -7.70 19.24 -25.42
N ASN A 323 -8.76 20.01 -25.12
CA ASN A 323 -10.10 19.74 -25.62
C ASN A 323 -10.11 19.74 -27.15
N ASN A 324 -9.55 20.77 -27.78
CA ASN A 324 -9.46 20.86 -29.24
C ASN A 324 -8.66 19.71 -29.83
N PHE A 325 -7.53 19.33 -29.22
CA PHE A 325 -6.73 18.20 -29.68
C PHE A 325 -7.52 16.87 -29.60
N PHE A 326 -8.10 16.53 -28.45
CA PHE A 326 -8.77 15.24 -28.27
C PHE A 326 -10.10 15.13 -29.02
N VAL A 327 -10.78 16.26 -29.27
CA VAL A 327 -11.96 16.29 -30.15
C VAL A 327 -11.57 16.15 -31.62
N SER A 328 -10.50 16.82 -32.07
CA SER A 328 -10.13 16.85 -33.49
C SER A 328 -9.30 15.66 -33.97
N VAL A 329 -8.54 15.02 -33.08
CA VAL A 329 -7.62 13.92 -33.47
C VAL A 329 -8.37 12.73 -34.08
N GLY A 330 -9.56 12.40 -33.58
CA GLY A 330 -10.39 11.31 -34.11
C GLY A 330 -10.79 11.54 -35.58
N PRO A 331 -11.50 12.65 -35.89
CA PRO A 331 -11.83 13.02 -37.27
C PRO A 331 -10.62 13.18 -38.20
N ILE A 332 -9.51 13.76 -37.72
CA ILE A 332 -8.28 13.93 -38.52
C ILE A 332 -7.67 12.58 -38.88
N LEU A 333 -7.54 11.66 -37.92
CA LEU A 333 -7.00 10.34 -38.20
C LEU A 333 -7.94 9.54 -39.12
N ALA A 334 -9.25 9.67 -38.92
CA ALA A 334 -10.25 9.01 -39.77
C ALA A 334 -10.19 9.51 -41.24
N SER A 335 -9.97 10.81 -41.46
CA SER A 335 -9.85 11.37 -42.83
C SER A 335 -8.53 11.03 -43.52
N GLN A 336 -7.48 10.69 -42.76
CA GLN A 336 -6.21 10.20 -43.27
C GLN A 336 -6.24 8.72 -43.64
N VAL A 337 -7.29 7.97 -43.28
CA VAL A 337 -7.45 6.57 -43.71
C VAL A 337 -7.75 6.55 -45.21
N PRO A 338 -6.93 5.86 -46.03
CA PRO A 338 -7.12 5.81 -47.49
C PRO A 338 -8.50 5.29 -47.89
N GLN A 339 -9.12 5.96 -48.87
CA GLN A 339 -10.50 5.71 -49.31
C GLN A 339 -10.80 4.25 -49.70
N LYS A 340 -9.78 3.49 -50.12
CA LYS A 340 -9.86 2.05 -50.44
C LYS A 340 -10.26 1.15 -49.26
N TYR A 341 -10.17 1.65 -48.02
CA TYR A 341 -10.59 0.94 -46.81
C TYR A 341 -11.94 1.43 -46.27
N HIS A 342 -12.56 2.42 -46.92
CA HIS A 342 -13.90 2.85 -46.58
C HIS A 342 -14.89 1.93 -47.30
N PRO A 343 -15.92 1.40 -46.62
CA PRO A 343 -16.92 0.57 -47.27
C PRO A 343 -17.62 1.38 -48.37
N CYS A 344 -17.70 0.83 -49.57
CA CYS A 344 -18.51 1.41 -50.65
C CYS A 344 -19.96 1.50 -50.17
N ILE A 345 -20.51 2.71 -50.18
CA ILE A 345 -21.95 2.95 -50.00
C ILE A 345 -22.63 2.79 -51.36
#